data_AF-A0A8T1AL06-F1
#
_entry.id   AF-A0A8T1AL06-F1
#
_cell.length_a   1.000
_cell.length_b   1.000
_cell.length_c   1.000
_cell.angle_alpha   90.00
_cell.angle_beta   90.00
_cell.angle_gamma   90.00
#
_symmetry.space_group_name_H-M   'P 1'
#
loop_
_entity.id
_entity.type
_entity.pdbx_description
1 polymer ?
#
loop_
_entity_poly.entity_id
_entity_poly.type
_entity_poly.pdbx_seq_one_letter_code
_entity_poly.pdbx_strand_id
1 'polypeptide(L)' 'MAKSTIYSALDLRDGFYQILMRESDIPLTVVITPSGML' A
#
# COMPACT_ATOMS: atom_id res chain seq x y z
N MET A 1 -21.80 -19.80 30.11
CA MET A 1 -21.92 -18.70 29.13
C MET A 1 -20.59 -18.58 28.40
N ALA A 2 -20.53 -18.99 27.13
CA ALA A 2 -19.30 -18.95 26.35
C ALA A 2 -19.09 -17.52 25.85
N LYS A 3 -17.93 -16.92 26.19
CA LYS A 3 -17.50 -15.63 25.66
C LYS A 3 -17.33 -15.75 24.14
N SER A 4 -18.22 -15.12 23.37
CA SER A 4 -17.95 -14.87 21.96
C SER A 4 -16.94 -13.73 21.88
N THR A 5 -15.72 -14.03 21.43
CA THR A 5 -14.69 -13.01 21.19
C THR A 5 -14.63 -12.77 19.70
N ILE A 6 -15.06 -11.58 19.25
CA ILE A 6 -15.04 -11.19 17.85
C ILE A 6 -13.73 -10.43 17.60
N TYR A 7 -13.01 -10.83 16.55
CA TYR A 7 -11.82 -10.14 16.07
C TYR A 7 -12.09 -9.53 14.69
N SER A 8 -11.55 -8.35 14.46
CA SER A 8 -11.50 -7.70 13.15
C SER A 8 -10.06 -7.28 12.84
N ALA A 9 -9.74 -7.22 11.54
CA ALA A 9 -8.47 -6.72 11.04
C ALA A 9 -8.75 -5.60 10.05
N LEU A 10 -7.96 -4.54 10.11
CA LEU A 10 -7.97 -3.46 9.14
C LEU A 10 -6.74 -3.63 8.24
N ASP A 11 -6.97 -3.79 6.95
CA ASP A 11 -5.89 -3.74 5.97
C ASP A 11 -5.59 -2.29 5.61
N LEU A 12 -4.34 -1.88 5.80
CA LEU A 12 -3.85 -0.55 5.47
C LEU A 12 -2.95 -0.56 4.24
N ARG A 13 -2.80 -1.70 3.56
CA ARG A 13 -1.89 -1.88 2.43
C ARG A 13 -2.13 -0.89 1.30
N ASP A 14 -3.39 -0.62 0.96
CA ASP A 14 -3.71 0.35 -0.10
C ASP A 14 -3.63 1.81 0.39
N GLY A 15 -3.50 2.02 1.71
CA GLY A 15 -3.29 3.33 2.31
C GLY A 15 -1.98 4.00 1.88
N PHE A 16 -0.97 3.21 1.48
CA PHE A 16 0.32 3.76 1.02
C PHE A 16 0.18 4.60 -0.25
N TYR A 17 -0.72 4.24 -1.16
CA TYR A 17 -0.96 5.03 -2.38
C TYR A 17 -1.70 6.35 -2.13
N GLN A 18 -2.26 6.55 -0.93
CA GLN A 18 -2.91 7.79 -0.54
C GLN A 18 -1.90 8.81 0.04
N ILE A 19 -0.71 8.36 0.41
CA ILE A 19 0.35 9.21 0.95
C ILE A 19 1.12 9.82 -0.22
N LEU A 20 1.20 11.15 -0.28
CA LEU A 20 1.98 11.85 -1.31
C LEU A 20 3.47 11.50 -1.18
N MET A 21 4.06 11.00 -2.25
CA MET A 21 5.51 10.88 -2.36
C MET A 21 6.15 12.24 -2.63
N ARG A 22 7.37 12.42 -2.11
CA ARG A 22 8.19 13.57 -2.48
C ARG A 22 8.64 13.43 -3.93
N GLU A 23 8.59 14.53 -4.67
CA GLU A 23 8.92 14.55 -6.10
C GLU A 23 10.34 14.04 -6.41
N SER A 24 11.31 14.31 -5.51
CA SER A 24 12.69 13.82 -5.65
C SER A 24 12.82 12.31 -5.62
N ASP A 25 11.84 11.63 -5.02
CA ASP A 25 11.91 10.20 -4.72
C ASP A 25 11.14 9.38 -5.77
N ILE A 26 10.28 10.02 -6.58
CA ILE A 26 9.55 9.41 -7.71
C ILE A 26 10.46 8.63 -8.68
N PRO A 27 11.60 9.18 -9.16
CA PRO A 27 12.45 8.42 -10.08
C PRO A 27 13.14 7.22 -9.41
N LEU A 28 13.21 7.17 -8.08
CA LEU A 28 13.81 6.05 -7.35
C LEU A 28 12.87 4.85 -7.24
N THR A 29 11.56 5.05 -7.39
CA THR A 29 10.53 4.02 -7.28
C THR A 29 9.93 3.62 -8.63
N VAL A 30 10.47 4.13 -9.74
CA VAL A 30 10.00 3.76 -11.09
C VAL A 30 10.11 2.25 -11.29
N VAL A 31 9.02 1.65 -11.77
CA VAL A 31 8.97 0.22 -12.10
C VAL A 31 9.01 0.07 -13.62
N ILE A 32 10.05 -0.60 -14.11
CA ILE A 32 10.17 -0.97 -15.52
C ILE A 32 9.53 -2.34 -15.71
N THR A 33 8.43 -2.38 -16.45
CA THR A 33 7.83 -3.63 -16.93
C THR A 33 8.45 -4.03 -18.26
N PRO A 34 8.36 -5.32 -18.67
CA PRO A 34 8.83 -5.74 -20.00
C PRO A 34 8.20 -4.97 -21.18
N SER A 35 6.99 -4.41 -20.99
CA SER A 35 6.30 -3.58 -21.99
C SER A 35 6.64 -2.09 -21.91
N GLY A 36 7.42 -1.64 -20.93
CA GLY A 36 7.77 -0.24 -20.74
C GLY A 36 7.72 0.21 -19.28
N MET A 37 7.94 1.51 -19.07
CA MET A 37 7.85 2.14 -17.75
C MET A 37 6.38 2.34 -17.36
N LEU A 38 6.02 1.98 -16.13
CA LEU A 38 4.72 2.31 -15.52
C LEU A 38 4.72 3.73 -14.95
#